data_AF-M6QKX3-F1
#
_entry.id   AF-M6QKX3-F1
#
_cell.length_a   1.000
_cell.length_b   1.000
_cell.length_c   1.000
_cell.angle_alpha   90.00
_cell.angle_beta   90.00
_cell.angle_gamma   90.00
#
_symmetry.space_group_name_H-M   'P 1'
#
loop_
_entity.id
_entity.type
_entity.pdbx_description
1 polymer ?
#
loop_
_entity_poly.entity_id
_entity_poly.type
_entity_poly.pdbx_seq_one_letter_code
_entity_poly.pdbx_strand_id
1 'polypeptide(L)'
;MNQDLILQQIGQLSQIARNKGKKEEDAAKEAFQFVDGLLTKAAVVAEKNPGSNKELLFHQMSSQAFALFHSNDNQEEILETVSKSVSTYAEMSKKLSEKFAV
;
A
#
# COMPACT_ATOMS: atom_id res chain seq x y z
N MET A 1 -5.47 2.82 -12.78
CA MET A 1 -4.93 1.80 -11.86
C MET A 1 -4.31 0.73 -12.73
N ASN A 2 -3.03 0.48 -12.56
CA ASN A 2 -2.25 -0.43 -13.40
C ASN A 2 -2.38 -1.89 -12.93
N GLN A 3 -2.87 -2.77 -13.81
CA GLN A 3 -3.04 -4.19 -13.53
C GLN A 3 -1.70 -4.91 -13.28
N ASP A 4 -0.64 -4.54 -14.00
CA ASP A 4 0.69 -5.15 -13.85
C ASP A 4 1.28 -4.83 -12.48
N LEU A 5 1.06 -3.60 -12.00
CA LEU A 5 1.46 -3.22 -10.65
C LEU A 5 0.71 -4.04 -9.60
N ILE A 6 -0.60 -4.21 -9.73
CA ILE A 6 -1.41 -5.04 -8.81
C ILE A 6 -0.90 -6.49 -8.81
N LEU A 7 -0.69 -7.07 -9.99
CA LEU A 7 -0.14 -8.42 -10.15
C LEU A 7 1.20 -8.56 -9.43
N GLN A 8 2.10 -7.59 -9.63
CA GLN A 8 3.39 -7.57 -8.96
C GLN A 8 3.25 -7.53 -7.44
N GLN A 9 2.35 -6.70 -6.89
CA GLN A 9 2.15 -6.61 -5.43
C GLN A 9 1.59 -7.91 -4.85
N ILE A 10 0.63 -8.55 -5.53
CA ILE A 10 0.11 -9.86 -5.12
C ILE A 10 1.24 -10.90 -5.10
N GLY A 11 2.05 -10.97 -6.14
CA GLY A 11 3.18 -11.90 -6.21
C GLY A 11 4.20 -11.70 -5.08
N GLN A 12 4.55 -10.44 -4.80
CA GLN A 12 5.49 -10.08 -3.74
C GLN A 12 4.96 -10.45 -2.34
N LEU A 13 3.71 -10.10 -2.02
CA LEU A 13 3.10 -10.41 -0.73
C LEU A 13 2.84 -11.92 -0.56
N SER A 14 2.46 -12.62 -1.64
CA SER A 14 2.31 -14.07 -1.63
C SER A 14 3.64 -14.76 -1.32
N GLN A 15 4.75 -14.28 -1.90
CA GLN A 15 6.08 -14.80 -1.55
C GLN A 15 6.40 -14.64 -0.06
N ILE A 16 6.05 -13.50 0.56
CA ILE A 16 6.25 -13.30 2.00
C ILE A 16 5.41 -14.31 2.80
N ALA A 17 4.13 -14.46 2.48
CA ALA A 17 3.26 -15.40 3.18
C ALA A 17 3.75 -16.85 3.06
N ARG A 18 4.28 -17.24 1.90
CA ARG A 18 4.96 -18.54 1.71
C ARG A 18 6.21 -18.67 2.58
N ASN A 19 7.04 -17.62 2.66
CA ASN A 19 8.22 -17.62 3.52
C ASN A 19 7.86 -17.76 5.02
N LYS A 20 6.63 -17.37 5.41
CA LYS A 20 6.07 -17.60 6.74
C LYS A 20 5.43 -18.99 6.94
N GLY A 21 5.54 -19.88 5.95
CA GLY A 21 5.08 -21.26 6.03
C GLY A 21 3.67 -21.52 5.50
N LYS A 22 3.01 -20.54 4.86
CA LYS A 22 1.70 -20.77 4.24
C LYS A 22 1.82 -21.52 2.92
N LYS A 23 0.78 -22.30 2.60
CA LYS A 23 0.65 -22.98 1.30
C LYS A 23 0.37 -21.97 0.19
N GLU A 24 0.64 -22.36 -1.04
CA GLU A 24 0.49 -21.50 -2.23
C GLU A 24 -0.88 -20.80 -2.30
N GLU A 25 -1.97 -21.56 -2.17
CA GLU A 25 -3.34 -21.04 -2.29
C GLU A 25 -3.69 -20.08 -1.15
N ASP A 26 -3.30 -20.42 0.08
CA ASP A 26 -3.54 -19.58 1.26
C ASP A 26 -2.72 -18.28 1.18
N ALA A 27 -1.46 -18.37 0.75
CA ALA A 27 -0.57 -17.24 0.55
C ALA A 27 -1.09 -16.29 -0.55
N ALA A 28 -1.55 -16.84 -1.68
CA ALA A 28 -2.13 -16.05 -2.76
C ALA A 28 -3.43 -15.35 -2.33
N LYS A 29 -4.31 -16.04 -1.62
CA LYS A 29 -5.56 -15.49 -1.10
C LYS A 29 -5.31 -14.37 -0.10
N GLU A 30 -4.38 -14.58 0.83
CA GLU A 30 -4.00 -13.57 1.81
C GLU A 30 -3.38 -12.34 1.16
N ALA A 31 -2.48 -12.53 0.19
CA ALA A 31 -1.89 -11.44 -0.57
C ALA A 31 -2.95 -10.65 -1.35
N PHE A 32 -3.91 -11.33 -1.97
CA PHE A 32 -5.03 -10.69 -2.66
C PHE A 32 -5.84 -9.80 -1.71
N GLN A 33 -6.25 -10.32 -0.56
CA GLN A 33 -7.01 -9.56 0.44
C GLN A 33 -6.24 -8.34 0.93
N PHE A 34 -4.94 -8.49 1.13
CA PHE A 34 -4.12 -7.40 1.60
C PHE A 34 -3.93 -6.30 0.54
N VAL A 35 -3.73 -6.68 -0.72
CA VAL A 35 -3.67 -5.73 -1.85
C VAL A 35 -4.98 -4.99 -2.04
N ASP A 36 -6.12 -5.68 -1.91
CA ASP A 36 -7.44 -5.05 -1.95
C ASP A 36 -7.62 -4.00 -0.83
N GLY A 37 -7.18 -4.34 0.39
CA GLY A 37 -7.12 -3.39 1.50
C GLY A 37 -6.24 -2.17 1.22
N LEU A 38 -5.06 -2.38 0.63
CA LEU A 38 -4.14 -1.29 0.24
C LEU A 38 -4.76 -0.39 -0.84
N LEU A 39 -5.42 -0.96 -1.84
CA LEU A 39 -6.13 -0.23 -2.89
C LEU A 39 -7.27 0.62 -2.32
N THR A 40 -8.02 0.04 -1.38
CA THR A 40 -9.12 0.72 -0.68
C THR A 40 -8.60 1.90 0.13
N LYS A 41 -7.56 1.70 0.96
CA LYS A 41 -6.96 2.78 1.76
C LYS A 41 -6.31 3.84 0.87
N ALA A 42 -5.65 3.47 -0.21
CA ALA A 42 -5.09 4.42 -1.18
C ALA A 42 -6.17 5.29 -1.84
N ALA A 43 -7.36 4.74 -2.11
CA ALA A 43 -8.50 5.51 -2.60
C ALA A 43 -8.93 6.58 -1.57
N VAL A 44 -9.08 6.18 -0.31
CA VAL A 44 -9.45 7.10 0.79
C VAL A 44 -8.42 8.21 0.97
N VAL A 45 -7.13 7.90 0.88
CA VAL A 45 -6.05 8.91 0.96
C VAL A 45 -6.10 9.87 -0.24
N ALA A 46 -6.36 9.35 -1.45
CA ALA A 46 -6.47 10.16 -2.66
C ALA A 46 -7.67 11.13 -2.60
N GLU A 47 -8.81 10.69 -2.06
CA GLU A 47 -9.98 11.56 -1.87
C GLU A 47 -9.69 12.74 -0.93
N LYS A 48 -8.89 12.50 0.12
CA LYS A 48 -8.44 13.56 1.05
C LYS A 48 -7.37 14.47 0.45
N ASN A 49 -6.69 14.03 -0.61
CA ASN A 49 -5.57 14.72 -1.24
C ASN A 49 -5.78 14.79 -2.77
N PRO A 50 -6.72 15.61 -3.28
CA PRO A 50 -7.15 15.60 -4.69
C PRO A 50 -6.06 15.96 -5.72
N GLY A 51 -4.87 16.41 -5.28
CA GLY A 51 -3.70 16.61 -6.15
C GLY A 51 -2.75 15.41 -6.25
N SER A 52 -2.98 14.36 -5.47
CA SER A 52 -2.11 13.18 -5.43
C SER A 52 -2.58 12.09 -6.39
N ASN A 53 -1.65 11.47 -7.11
CA ASN A 53 -1.94 10.35 -7.99
C ASN A 53 -2.25 9.08 -7.16
N LYS A 54 -3.45 8.52 -7.31
CA LYS A 54 -3.90 7.31 -6.59
C LYS A 54 -2.98 6.10 -6.80
N GLU A 55 -2.41 5.93 -7.99
CA GLU A 55 -1.50 4.83 -8.30
C GLU A 55 -0.16 4.99 -7.58
N LEU A 56 0.36 6.22 -7.51
CA LEU A 56 1.55 6.53 -6.71
C LEU A 56 1.29 6.28 -5.22
N LEU A 57 0.13 6.70 -4.70
CA LEU A 57 -0.25 6.45 -3.31
C LEU A 57 -0.31 4.95 -3.01
N PHE A 58 -0.96 4.17 -3.88
CA PHE A 58 -1.01 2.71 -3.77
C PHE A 58 0.39 2.09 -3.79
N HIS A 59 1.26 2.52 -4.71
CA HIS A 59 2.63 2.03 -4.80
C HIS A 59 3.43 2.32 -3.52
N GLN A 60 3.33 3.55 -2.99
CA GLN A 60 4.00 3.95 -1.74
C GLN A 60 3.50 3.14 -0.54
N MET A 61 2.18 2.93 -0.43
CA MET A 61 1.59 2.12 0.64
C MET A 61 2.05 0.67 0.54
N SER A 62 2.07 0.10 -0.67
CA SER A 62 2.49 -1.29 -0.89
C SER A 62 3.97 -1.49 -0.54
N SER A 63 4.84 -0.53 -0.91
CA SER A 63 6.27 -0.59 -0.57
C SER A 63 6.51 -0.58 0.95
N GLN A 64 5.77 0.23 1.71
CA GLN A 64 5.88 0.26 3.17
C GLN A 64 5.27 -1.00 3.80
N ALA A 65 4.12 -1.45 3.29
CA ALA A 65 3.42 -2.64 3.79
C ALA A 65 4.26 -3.90 3.58
N PHE A 66 4.95 -4.02 2.45
CA PHE A 66 5.86 -5.13 2.15
C PHE A 66 6.93 -5.29 3.24
N ALA A 67 7.55 -4.19 3.68
CA ALA A 67 8.56 -4.23 4.75
C ALA A 67 7.95 -4.69 6.09
N LEU A 68 6.80 -4.12 6.48
CA LEU A 68 6.14 -4.45 7.74
C LEU A 68 5.58 -5.88 7.76
N PHE A 69 5.08 -6.35 6.62
CA PHE A 69 4.50 -7.67 6.50
C PHE A 69 5.53 -8.78 6.59
N HIS A 70 6.84 -8.51 6.59
CA HIS A 70 7.81 -9.57 6.92
C HIS A 70 7.78 -9.96 8.40
N SER A 71 7.46 -9.04 9.30
CA SER A 71 7.58 -9.21 10.74
C SER A 71 6.25 -9.10 11.51
N ASN A 72 5.20 -8.56 10.89
CA ASN A 72 3.86 -8.45 11.47
C ASN A 72 2.85 -9.20 10.60
N ASP A 73 2.00 -10.03 11.23
CA ASP A 73 0.91 -10.76 10.59
C ASP A 73 -0.43 -10.00 10.64
N ASN A 74 -0.52 -8.93 11.43
CA ASN A 74 -1.72 -8.13 11.57
C ASN A 74 -1.86 -7.16 10.38
N GLN A 75 -2.52 -7.62 9.31
CA GLN A 75 -2.73 -6.82 8.12
C GLN A 75 -3.50 -5.53 8.37
N GLU A 76 -4.50 -5.55 9.26
CA GLU A 76 -5.31 -4.37 9.56
C GLU A 76 -4.46 -3.27 10.19
N GLU A 77 -3.61 -3.64 11.17
CA GLU A 77 -2.65 -2.72 11.77
C GLU A 77 -1.66 -2.16 10.75
N ILE A 78 -1.15 -3.01 9.84
CA ILE A 78 -0.25 -2.55 8.77
C ILE A 78 -0.97 -1.56 7.86
N LEU A 79 -2.20 -1.87 7.42
CA LEU A 79 -3.02 -1.00 6.56
C LEU A 79 -3.22 0.37 7.19
N GLU A 80 -3.60 0.44 8.48
CA GLU A 80 -3.75 1.69 9.20
C GLU A 80 -2.43 2.47 9.29
N THR A 81 -1.34 1.77 9.61
CA THR A 81 0.00 2.35 9.74
C THR A 81 0.46 2.99 8.43
N VAL A 82 0.41 2.25 7.33
CA VAL A 82 0.87 2.75 6.03
C VAL A 82 -0.07 3.80 5.46
N SER A 83 -1.39 3.69 5.70
CA SER A 83 -2.36 4.71 5.28
C SER A 83 -2.09 6.04 5.98
N LYS A 84 -1.86 6.02 7.29
CA LYS A 84 -1.56 7.24 8.06
C LYS A 84 -0.23 7.86 7.65
N SER A 85 0.79 7.03 7.45
CA SER A 85 2.12 7.45 6.99
C SER A 85 2.03 8.14 5.62
N VAL A 86 1.45 7.47 4.62
CA VAL A 86 1.34 8.01 3.26
C VAL A 86 0.43 9.24 3.19
N SER A 87 -0.64 9.31 3.99
CA SER A 87 -1.47 10.53 4.09
C SER A 87 -0.65 11.71 4.62
N THR A 88 0.16 11.51 5.66
CA THR A 88 1.07 12.55 6.17
C THR A 88 2.04 13.02 5.08
N TYR A 89 2.61 12.08 4.32
CA TYR A 89 3.54 12.41 3.23
C TYR A 89 2.85 13.17 2.09
N ALA A 90 1.61 12.81 1.74
CA ALA A 90 0.81 13.54 0.75
C ALA A 90 0.61 15.01 1.18
N GLU A 91 0.22 15.25 2.43
CA GLU A 91 0.06 16.61 2.97
C GLU A 91 1.38 17.40 2.97
N MET A 92 2.49 16.77 3.38
CA MET A 92 3.81 17.39 3.35
C MET A 92 4.23 17.74 1.92
N SER A 93 4.00 16.82 0.97
CA SER A 93 4.33 17.03 -0.45
C SER A 93 3.55 18.21 -1.04
N LYS A 94 2.26 18.35 -0.67
CA LYS A 94 1.43 19.48 -1.08
C LYS A 94 1.98 20.81 -0.56
N LYS A 95 2.30 20.90 0.74
CA LYS A 95 2.88 22.10 1.34
C LYS A 95 4.19 22.53 0.66
N LEU A 96 5.05 21.57 0.33
CA LEU A 96 6.29 21.85 -0.40
C LEU A 96 6.00 22.31 -1.84
N SER A 97 5.08 21.63 -2.55
CA SER A 97 4.69 22.02 -3.90
C SER A 97 4.15 23.45 -3.95
N GLU A 98 3.31 23.85 -2.99
CA GLU A 98 2.77 25.21 -2.90
C GLU A 98 3.87 26.24 -2.60
N LYS A 99 4.82 25.91 -1.73
CA LYS A 99 5.94 26.80 -1.38
C LYS A 99 6.87 27.09 -2.57
N PHE A 100 7.01 26.15 -3.50
CA PHE A 100 7.94 26.23 -4.63
C PHE A 100 7.24 26.38 -6.00
N ALA A 101 5.92 26.55 -6.03
CA ALA A 101 5.18 26.91 -7.23
C ALA A 101 5.42 28.40 -7.53
N VAL A 102 6.46 28.69 -8.32
CA VAL A 102 6.73 30.03 -8.90
C VAL A 102 5.80 30.28 -10.07
#